data_AF-A0A2D6RP87-F1
#
_entry.id   AF-A0A2D6RP87-F1
#
_cell.length_a   1.000
_cell.length_b   1.000
_cell.length_c   1.000
_cell.angle_alpha   90.00
_cell.angle_beta   90.00
_cell.angle_gamma   90.00
#
_symmetry.space_group_name_H-M   'P 1'
#
loop_
_entity.id
_entity.type
_entity.pdbx_description
1 polymer ?
#
loop_
_entity_poly.entity_id
_entity_poly.type
_entity_poly.pdbx_seq_one_letter_code
_entity_poly.pdbx_strand_id
1 'polypeptide(L)'
;MIKKYIFYYGFLIFLISITFVSGEEDCFPEFECGKWSECEDEIQKRTCIDKKCGVQEIIERKFCPGFECNPDIKCGNWSNCNFEEKIKDILNEELTFKGYKDRSCIDLNGCVSESIEEESCSLSAPIKVKKTKWCNEEYVEVYDIDTNKLVSRIKQEKIPNFSGLSRVDVSFLITKSSVYCNYCFNGIKDYDEERIDCGGSCSECITKIEFFNWLPFIITSLWIIFSLLLIVFLVGERRIY
;
A
#
# COMPACT_ATOMS: atom_id res chain seq x y z
N MET A 1 18.75 12.20 60.80
CA MET A 1 19.77 11.32 60.20
C MET A 1 19.14 10.05 59.61
N ILE A 2 18.02 10.16 58.85
CA ILE A 2 17.32 9.05 58.18
C ILE A 2 16.56 9.68 57.01
N LYS A 3 17.08 9.64 55.77
CA LYS A 3 16.37 9.93 54.50
C LYS A 3 17.33 9.94 53.29
N LYS A 4 18.12 8.87 53.10
CA LYS A 4 18.96 8.71 51.88
C LYS A 4 18.98 7.29 51.28
N TYR A 5 18.21 6.34 51.80
CA TYR A 5 18.33 4.91 51.42
C TYR A 5 17.09 4.27 50.78
N ILE A 6 16.16 5.05 50.20
CA ILE A 6 14.93 4.51 49.56
C ILE A 6 14.84 4.94 48.07
N PHE A 7 15.97 5.14 47.40
CA PHE A 7 15.98 5.41 45.95
C PHE A 7 16.84 4.44 45.15
N TYR A 8 17.45 3.44 45.80
CA TYR A 8 18.39 2.51 45.17
C TYR A 8 17.88 1.07 45.01
N TYR A 9 16.61 0.81 45.35
CA TYR A 9 16.00 -0.53 45.22
C TYR A 9 14.86 -0.62 44.19
N GLY A 10 14.57 0.47 43.46
CA GLY A 10 13.60 0.48 42.36
C GLY A 10 14.22 0.29 40.97
N PHE A 11 15.55 0.17 40.88
CA PHE A 11 16.28 0.16 39.59
C PHE A 11 16.90 -1.20 39.24
N LEU A 12 16.74 -2.22 40.10
CA LEU A 12 17.39 -3.53 39.94
C LEU A 12 16.44 -4.69 39.59
N ILE A 13 15.15 -4.40 39.38
CA ILE A 13 14.13 -5.39 38.95
C ILE A 13 13.52 -4.98 37.60
N PHE A 14 14.35 -4.43 36.71
CA PHE A 14 14.11 -4.46 35.27
C PHE A 14 15.16 -5.37 34.64
N LEU A 15 15.29 -6.57 35.21
CA LEU A 15 15.96 -7.71 34.59
C LEU A 15 15.14 -8.08 33.34
N ILE A 16 15.47 -7.41 32.24
CA ILE A 16 15.87 -8.06 30.99
C ILE A 16 14.98 -9.27 30.68
N SER A 17 13.74 -9.00 30.29
CA SER A 17 12.95 -9.94 29.50
C SER A 17 13.46 -9.87 28.06
N ILE A 18 14.63 -10.48 27.79
CA ILE A 18 15.03 -10.78 26.41
C ILE A 18 14.06 -11.85 25.92
N THR A 19 12.98 -11.42 25.29
CA THR A 19 12.23 -12.28 24.38
C THR A 19 13.18 -12.62 23.24
N PHE A 20 13.73 -13.83 23.29
CA PHE A 20 14.35 -14.45 22.14
C PHE A 20 13.32 -14.43 21.02
N VAL A 21 13.52 -13.57 20.02
CA VAL A 21 12.85 -13.69 18.73
C VAL A 21 13.34 -15.02 18.18
N SER A 22 12.49 -16.05 18.21
CA SER A 22 12.78 -17.33 17.58
C SER A 22 13.10 -17.04 16.13
N GLY A 23 14.34 -17.28 15.73
CA GLY A 23 14.72 -17.27 14.34
C GLY A 23 13.72 -18.11 13.57
N GLU A 24 13.22 -17.55 12.48
CA GLU A 24 12.39 -18.22 11.49
C GLU A 24 13.06 -19.58 11.21
N GLU A 25 12.46 -20.67 11.72
CA GLU A 25 13.03 -22.00 11.53
C GLU A 25 13.00 -22.28 10.03
N ASP A 26 14.19 -22.46 9.44
CA ASP A 26 14.32 -22.87 8.03
C ASP A 26 13.50 -24.14 7.84
N CYS A 27 12.31 -23.98 7.25
CA CYS A 27 11.40 -25.08 7.07
C CYS A 27 11.78 -25.82 5.79
N PHE A 28 12.28 -27.04 5.94
CA PHE A 28 12.58 -27.93 4.83
C PHE A 28 11.29 -28.64 4.39
N PRO A 29 10.82 -28.41 3.15
CA PRO A 29 9.54 -28.95 2.67
C PRO A 29 9.61 -30.47 2.53
N GLU A 30 8.49 -31.14 2.79
CA GLU A 30 8.34 -32.59 2.69
C GLU A 30 7.13 -32.90 1.81
N PHE A 31 7.40 -33.24 0.55
CA PHE A 31 6.36 -33.44 -0.46
C PHE A 31 5.82 -34.86 -0.46
N GLU A 32 4.50 -34.98 -0.36
CA GLU A 32 3.77 -36.22 -0.59
C GLU A 32 3.00 -36.10 -1.91
N CYS A 33 3.33 -36.96 -2.87
CA CYS A 33 2.75 -36.93 -4.21
C CYS A 33 1.62 -37.95 -4.38
N GLY A 34 0.54 -37.52 -5.03
CA GLY A 34 -0.57 -38.40 -5.39
C GLY A 34 -0.23 -39.45 -6.46
N LYS A 35 -1.25 -40.21 -6.86
CA LYS A 35 -1.15 -41.13 -8.00
C LYS A 35 -0.99 -40.34 -9.30
N TRP A 36 -0.30 -40.95 -10.26
CA TRP A 36 -0.24 -40.44 -11.63
C TRP A 36 -1.64 -40.44 -12.25
N SER A 37 -1.98 -39.37 -12.97
CA SER A 37 -3.20 -39.25 -13.76
C SER A 37 -3.24 -40.31 -14.87
N GLU A 38 -4.41 -40.43 -15.51
CA GLU A 38 -4.48 -41.11 -16.80
C GLU A 38 -3.57 -40.42 -17.83
N CYS A 39 -3.20 -41.18 -18.84
CA CYS A 39 -2.36 -40.67 -19.92
C CYS A 39 -3.20 -39.78 -20.83
N GLU A 40 -3.01 -38.47 -20.73
CA GLU A 40 -3.63 -37.48 -21.61
C GLU A 40 -2.51 -36.76 -22.35
N ASP A 41 -2.61 -36.70 -23.68
CA ASP A 41 -1.58 -36.11 -24.54
C ASP A 41 -0.17 -36.66 -24.23
N GLU A 42 -0.05 -37.98 -24.05
CA GLU A 42 1.20 -38.72 -23.82
C GLU A 42 1.93 -38.39 -22.50
N ILE A 43 1.28 -37.60 -21.65
CA ILE A 43 1.81 -37.14 -20.36
C ILE A 43 0.91 -37.59 -19.22
N GLN A 44 1.52 -38.11 -18.16
CA GLN A 44 0.86 -38.26 -16.86
C GLN A 44 1.31 -37.13 -15.93
N LYS A 45 0.38 -36.59 -15.16
CA LYS A 45 0.61 -35.54 -14.17
C LYS A 45 0.33 -36.09 -12.77
N ARG A 46 1.02 -35.56 -11.75
CA ARG A 46 0.63 -35.77 -10.35
C ARG A 46 0.88 -34.50 -9.55
N THR A 47 0.04 -34.28 -8.55
CA THR A 47 0.18 -33.15 -7.62
C THR A 47 0.93 -33.62 -6.39
N CYS A 48 1.93 -32.85 -5.98
CA CYS A 48 2.75 -33.04 -4.79
C CYS A 48 2.44 -31.93 -3.80
N ILE A 49 1.99 -32.31 -2.61
CA ILE A 49 1.57 -31.38 -1.56
C ILE A 49 2.61 -31.43 -0.45
N ASP A 50 3.11 -30.27 -0.04
CA ASP A 50 4.00 -30.17 1.10
C ASP A 50 3.22 -30.38 2.41
N LYS A 51 3.62 -31.38 3.19
CA LYS A 51 2.97 -31.72 4.46
C LYS A 51 3.49 -30.93 5.64
N LYS A 52 4.61 -30.21 5.48
CA LYS A 52 5.37 -29.67 6.61
C LYS A 52 5.41 -28.15 6.64
N CYS A 53 5.71 -27.50 5.52
CA CYS A 53 5.98 -26.06 5.48
C CYS A 53 4.83 -25.25 4.85
N GLY A 54 3.80 -25.92 4.33
CA GLY A 54 2.71 -25.25 3.63
C GLY A 54 3.17 -24.57 2.34
N VAL A 55 4.26 -25.05 1.74
CA VAL A 55 4.71 -24.58 0.43
C VAL A 55 3.66 -24.96 -0.62
N GLN A 56 3.54 -24.11 -1.64
CA GLN A 56 2.59 -24.31 -2.75
C GLN A 56 2.78 -25.68 -3.41
N GLU A 57 1.66 -26.27 -3.84
CA GLU A 57 1.65 -27.56 -4.52
C GLU A 57 2.50 -27.53 -5.79
N ILE A 58 3.23 -28.62 -6.01
CA ILE A 58 4.07 -28.81 -7.20
C ILE A 58 3.40 -29.84 -8.12
N ILE A 59 3.33 -29.53 -9.41
CA ILE A 59 2.79 -30.46 -10.42
C ILE A 59 3.96 -31.12 -11.15
N GLU A 60 4.15 -32.41 -10.91
CA GLU A 60 5.13 -33.21 -11.64
C GLU A 60 4.52 -33.81 -12.91
N ARG A 61 5.35 -34.00 -13.93
CA ARG A 61 4.96 -34.55 -15.23
C ARG A 61 5.92 -35.66 -15.64
N LYS A 62 5.40 -36.70 -16.27
CA LYS A 62 6.21 -37.75 -16.92
C LYS A 62 5.54 -38.29 -18.17
N PHE A 63 6.32 -38.93 -19.03
CA PHE A 63 5.81 -39.66 -20.18
C PHE A 63 5.09 -40.96 -19.79
N CYS A 64 4.09 -41.32 -20.59
CA CYS A 64 3.40 -42.59 -20.45
C CYS A 64 4.31 -43.77 -20.84
N PRO A 65 4.15 -44.93 -20.19
CA PRO A 65 4.94 -46.12 -20.52
C PRO A 65 4.65 -46.59 -21.96
N GLY A 66 5.70 -46.89 -22.74
CA GLY A 66 5.61 -47.33 -24.14
C GLY A 66 5.84 -46.23 -25.18
N PHE A 67 6.17 -45.01 -24.73
CA PHE A 67 6.51 -43.90 -25.62
C PHE A 67 7.97 -44.00 -26.07
N GLU A 68 8.21 -44.29 -27.35
CA GLU A 68 9.54 -44.36 -27.98
C GLU A 68 10.04 -43.01 -28.52
N CYS A 69 9.47 -41.90 -28.06
CA CYS A 69 9.94 -40.57 -28.44
C CYS A 69 10.83 -40.03 -27.33
N ASN A 70 12.09 -39.74 -27.67
CA ASN A 70 13.03 -39.09 -26.75
C ASN A 70 12.96 -37.57 -26.98
N PRO A 71 12.29 -36.81 -26.10
CA PRO A 71 12.12 -35.36 -26.30
C PRO A 71 13.48 -34.64 -26.20
N ASP A 72 13.67 -33.61 -27.03
CA ASP A 72 14.75 -32.63 -26.88
C ASP A 72 14.14 -31.26 -26.56
N ILE A 73 13.84 -31.07 -25.28
CA ILE A 73 13.20 -29.86 -24.77
C ILE A 73 14.22 -28.73 -24.72
N LYS A 74 13.96 -27.65 -25.46
CA LYS A 74 14.67 -26.37 -25.38
C LYS A 74 13.75 -25.30 -24.83
N CYS A 75 14.14 -24.74 -23.69
CA CYS A 75 13.44 -23.62 -23.08
C CYS A 75 14.13 -22.30 -23.42
N GLY A 76 13.32 -21.25 -23.60
CA GLY A 76 13.79 -19.88 -23.75
C GLY A 76 14.32 -19.28 -22.44
N ASN A 77 14.63 -17.98 -22.50
CA ASN A 77 14.96 -17.22 -21.30
C ASN A 77 13.70 -17.00 -20.44
N TRP A 78 13.90 -16.91 -19.13
CA TRP A 78 12.84 -16.48 -18.22
C TRP A 78 12.39 -15.05 -18.55
N SER A 79 11.09 -14.82 -18.47
CA SER A 79 10.50 -13.49 -18.51
C SER A 79 10.82 -12.70 -17.23
N ASN A 80 10.47 -11.41 -17.24
CA ASN A 80 10.55 -10.59 -16.04
C ASN A 80 9.52 -11.06 -15.02
N CYS A 81 9.82 -10.86 -13.74
CA CYS A 81 8.89 -11.19 -12.67
C CYS A 81 7.58 -10.38 -12.82
N ASN A 82 6.47 -11.05 -13.11
CA ASN A 82 5.15 -10.47 -13.30
C ASN A 82 4.32 -10.62 -12.02
N PHE A 83 3.45 -9.63 -11.76
CA PHE A 83 2.59 -9.52 -10.59
C PHE A 83 1.13 -9.22 -10.95
N GLU A 84 0.84 -8.85 -12.20
CA GLU A 84 -0.45 -8.27 -12.57
C GLU A 84 -1.61 -9.26 -12.44
N GLU A 85 -1.38 -10.54 -12.77
CA GLU A 85 -2.48 -11.51 -12.84
C GLU A 85 -2.94 -11.99 -11.46
N LYS A 86 -2.07 -11.95 -10.43
CA LYS A 86 -2.39 -12.36 -9.05
C LYS A 86 -2.87 -11.22 -8.15
N ILE A 87 -3.05 -10.00 -8.69
CA ILE A 87 -3.68 -8.89 -7.94
C ILE A 87 -5.11 -9.26 -7.52
N LYS A 88 -5.79 -10.12 -8.28
CA LYS A 88 -7.15 -10.60 -7.94
C LYS A 88 -7.15 -11.45 -6.66
N ASP A 89 -6.07 -12.15 -6.37
CA ASP A 89 -5.96 -13.02 -5.18
C ASP A 89 -5.81 -12.19 -3.89
N ILE A 90 -5.24 -10.97 -4.01
CA ILE A 90 -5.20 -9.98 -2.91
C ILE A 90 -6.61 -9.58 -2.47
N LEU A 91 -7.55 -9.46 -3.41
CA LEU A 91 -8.95 -9.12 -3.10
C LEU A 91 -9.69 -10.25 -2.37
N ASN A 92 -9.15 -11.48 -2.42
CA ASN A 92 -9.71 -12.67 -1.79
C ASN A 92 -9.04 -13.00 -0.43
N GLU A 93 -8.26 -12.07 0.13
CA GLU A 93 -7.60 -12.19 1.45
C GLU A 93 -6.47 -13.25 1.53
N GLU A 94 -6.00 -13.79 0.40
CA GLU A 94 -4.81 -14.66 0.39
C GLU A 94 -3.52 -13.82 0.37
N LEU A 95 -2.89 -13.65 1.53
CA LEU A 95 -1.74 -12.75 1.74
C LEU A 95 -0.39 -13.27 1.18
N THR A 96 -0.38 -14.33 0.38
CA THR A 96 0.88 -14.85 -0.21
C THR A 96 1.19 -14.19 -1.55
N PHE A 97 1.59 -12.91 -1.50
CA PHE A 97 1.99 -12.16 -2.69
C PHE A 97 3.40 -12.55 -3.16
N LYS A 98 3.49 -13.49 -4.10
CA LYS A 98 4.73 -13.82 -4.81
C LYS A 98 4.55 -13.53 -6.30
N GLY A 99 5.56 -12.90 -6.90
CA GLY A 99 5.61 -12.77 -8.34
C GLY A 99 5.90 -14.12 -8.99
N TYR A 100 5.69 -14.21 -10.29
CA TYR A 100 6.07 -15.38 -11.08
C TYR A 100 6.74 -14.92 -12.37
N LYS A 101 7.64 -15.74 -12.87
CA LYS A 101 8.25 -15.60 -14.19
C LYS A 101 7.99 -16.88 -14.95
N ASP A 102 7.90 -16.77 -16.26
CA ASP A 102 7.60 -17.88 -17.14
C ASP A 102 8.62 -18.00 -18.27
N ARG A 103 8.66 -19.18 -18.90
CA ARG A 103 9.41 -19.40 -20.15
C ARG A 103 8.69 -20.41 -21.02
N SER A 104 8.73 -20.19 -22.34
CA SER A 104 8.25 -21.17 -23.31
C SER A 104 9.32 -22.24 -23.54
N CYS A 105 8.88 -23.49 -23.54
CA CYS A 105 9.66 -24.67 -23.81
C CYS A 105 9.06 -25.42 -25.00
N ILE A 106 9.91 -25.63 -26.02
CA ILE A 106 9.55 -26.36 -27.23
C ILE A 106 10.37 -27.65 -27.31
N ASP A 107 9.76 -28.71 -27.80
CA ASP A 107 10.46 -29.95 -28.12
C ASP A 107 10.88 -29.95 -29.59
N LEU A 108 12.18 -30.03 -29.84
CA LEU A 108 12.72 -30.06 -31.20
C LEU A 108 12.37 -31.36 -31.95
N ASN A 109 12.03 -32.42 -31.23
CA ASN A 109 11.65 -33.71 -31.81
C ASN A 109 10.13 -33.84 -32.00
N GLY A 110 9.33 -32.87 -31.55
CA GLY A 110 7.87 -32.87 -31.72
C GLY A 110 7.15 -33.98 -30.95
N CYS A 111 7.78 -34.55 -29.93
CA CYS A 111 7.17 -35.52 -29.01
C CYS A 111 6.20 -34.84 -28.04
N VAL A 112 6.46 -33.58 -27.69
CA VAL A 112 5.66 -32.82 -26.72
C VAL A 112 5.23 -31.49 -27.31
N SER A 113 3.95 -31.17 -27.15
CA SER A 113 3.41 -29.85 -27.45
C SER A 113 4.13 -28.75 -26.68
N GLU A 114 4.16 -27.54 -27.23
CA GLU A 114 4.74 -26.39 -26.55
C GLU A 114 4.15 -26.23 -25.13
N SER A 115 5.04 -26.02 -24.17
CA SER A 115 4.67 -25.90 -22.77
C SER A 115 5.26 -24.64 -22.15
N ILE A 116 4.54 -24.06 -21.20
CA ILE A 116 4.98 -22.90 -20.43
C ILE A 116 5.36 -23.41 -19.04
N GLU A 117 6.60 -23.15 -18.63
CA GLU A 117 7.05 -23.37 -17.26
C GLU A 117 6.90 -22.07 -16.47
N GLU A 118 6.40 -22.17 -15.23
CA GLU A 118 6.24 -21.06 -14.29
C GLU A 118 7.14 -21.30 -13.07
N GLU A 119 7.84 -20.27 -12.62
CA GLU A 119 8.63 -20.29 -11.39
C GLU A 119 8.29 -19.07 -10.54
N SER A 120 8.13 -19.27 -9.22
CA SER A 120 7.94 -18.15 -8.29
C SER A 120 9.19 -17.27 -8.21
N CYS A 121 9.01 -15.95 -8.22
CA CYS A 121 10.09 -14.99 -8.05
C CYS A 121 9.74 -13.95 -6.98
N SER A 122 10.75 -13.56 -6.21
CA SER A 122 10.68 -12.42 -5.29
C SER A 122 11.37 -11.23 -5.95
N LEU A 123 10.63 -10.14 -6.19
CA LEU A 123 11.27 -8.87 -6.52
C LEU A 123 11.91 -8.32 -5.25
N SER A 124 13.23 -8.38 -5.20
CA SER A 124 14.01 -7.55 -4.29
C SER A 124 14.41 -6.29 -5.06
N ALA A 125 13.66 -5.21 -4.86
CA ALA A 125 14.08 -3.91 -5.35
C ALA A 125 15.12 -3.34 -4.37
N PRO A 126 16.32 -2.94 -4.82
CA PRO A 126 17.24 -2.24 -3.97
C PRO A 126 16.62 -0.90 -3.53
N ILE A 127 16.53 -0.71 -2.22
CA ILE A 127 15.93 0.48 -1.62
C ILE A 127 16.98 1.32 -0.91
N LYS A 128 16.78 2.64 -0.94
CA LYS A 128 17.53 3.60 -0.16
C LYS A 128 16.62 4.14 0.94
N VAL A 129 17.12 4.13 2.17
CA VAL A 129 16.33 4.57 3.32
C VAL A 129 16.93 5.84 3.92
N LYS A 130 16.08 6.83 4.21
CA LYS A 130 16.49 8.12 4.77
C LYS A 130 15.59 8.50 5.94
N LYS A 131 16.19 8.94 7.04
CA LYS A 131 15.44 9.57 8.14
C LYS A 131 15.05 10.99 7.76
N THR A 132 13.80 11.34 7.98
CA THR A 132 13.26 12.67 7.74
C THR A 132 12.35 13.09 8.89
N LYS A 133 12.06 14.39 8.96
CA LYS A 133 11.03 14.93 9.85
C LYS A 133 9.87 15.40 9.00
N TRP A 134 8.66 14.90 9.26
CA TRP A 134 7.44 15.30 8.55
C TRP A 134 6.33 15.51 9.58
N CYS A 135 5.54 16.57 9.46
CA CYS A 135 4.51 16.93 10.46
C CYS A 135 5.04 16.98 11.90
N ASN A 136 6.28 17.43 12.08
CA ASN A 136 7.01 17.42 13.36
C ASN A 136 7.29 16.06 14.02
N GLU A 137 6.99 14.95 13.35
CA GLU A 137 7.31 13.60 13.81
C GLU A 137 8.48 13.03 12.99
N GLU A 138 9.19 12.04 13.55
CA GLU A 138 10.28 11.35 12.85
C GLU A 138 9.75 10.22 11.98
N TYR A 139 10.16 10.23 10.72
CA TYR A 139 9.79 9.22 9.73
C TYR A 139 11.02 8.62 9.07
N VAL A 140 10.84 7.41 8.61
CA VAL A 140 11.75 6.68 7.74
C VAL A 140 11.13 6.66 6.36
N GLU A 141 11.76 7.36 5.42
CA GLU A 141 11.37 7.37 4.02
C GLU A 141 12.15 6.31 3.25
N VAL A 142 11.42 5.47 2.52
CA VAL A 142 11.95 4.41 1.65
C VAL A 142 11.85 4.89 0.21
N TYR A 143 13.00 4.96 -0.44
CA TYR A 143 13.16 5.34 -1.83
C TYR A 143 13.56 4.13 -2.64
N ASP A 144 13.05 4.04 -3.85
CA ASP A 144 13.58 3.16 -4.88
C ASP A 144 14.96 3.70 -5.32
N ILE A 145 16.01 2.85 -5.34
CA ILE A 145 17.37 3.33 -5.59
C ILE A 145 17.56 3.82 -7.04
N ASP A 146 16.88 3.20 -7.98
CA ASP A 146 17.09 3.39 -9.42
C ASP A 146 16.36 4.64 -9.90
N THR A 147 15.14 4.83 -9.42
CA THR A 147 14.28 5.96 -9.79
C THR A 147 14.38 7.14 -8.82
N ASN A 148 14.94 6.91 -7.62
CA ASN A 148 14.97 7.86 -6.50
C ASN A 148 13.57 8.40 -6.14
N LYS A 149 12.52 7.62 -6.44
CA LYS A 149 11.12 7.95 -6.14
C LYS A 149 10.78 7.50 -4.71
N LEU A 150 10.05 8.32 -3.96
CA LEU A 150 9.53 7.96 -2.64
C LEU A 150 8.49 6.84 -2.80
N VAL A 151 8.79 5.66 -2.24
CA VAL A 151 7.90 4.49 -2.26
C VAL A 151 7.01 4.49 -1.04
N SER A 152 7.57 4.73 0.14
CA SER A 152 6.84 4.65 1.40
C SER A 152 7.43 5.55 2.48
N ARG A 153 6.60 5.92 3.46
CA ARG A 153 6.98 6.69 4.64
C ARG A 153 6.43 6.00 5.89
N ILE A 154 7.31 5.62 6.81
CA ILE A 154 6.96 4.83 8.00
C ILE A 154 7.32 5.62 9.26
N LYS A 155 6.40 5.72 10.23
CA LYS A 155 6.66 6.38 11.53
C LYS A 155 7.78 5.63 12.27
N GLN A 156 8.82 6.34 12.71
CA GLN A 156 9.99 5.72 13.35
C GLN A 156 9.62 4.96 14.63
N GLU A 157 8.64 5.45 15.38
CA GLU A 157 8.15 4.82 16.62
C GLU A 157 7.60 3.40 16.42
N LYS A 158 7.23 3.04 15.18
CA LYS A 158 6.75 1.69 14.84
C LYS A 158 7.88 0.71 14.52
N ILE A 159 9.12 1.17 14.44
CA ILE A 159 10.29 0.36 14.10
C ILE A 159 11.26 0.37 15.29
N PRO A 160 11.10 -0.54 16.27
CA PRO A 160 12.09 -0.69 17.32
C PRO A 160 13.41 -1.18 16.71
N ASN A 161 14.51 -0.45 16.96
CA ASN A 161 15.90 -0.76 16.58
C ASN A 161 16.21 -0.72 15.07
N PHE A 162 16.52 0.48 14.57
CA PHE A 162 16.87 0.72 13.16
C PHE A 162 18.28 0.24 12.75
N SER A 163 19.09 -0.22 13.69
CA SER A 163 20.48 -0.62 13.46
C SER A 163 20.54 -2.06 12.90
N GLY A 164 20.30 -2.23 11.59
CA GLY A 164 20.53 -3.51 10.90
C GLY A 164 19.40 -4.05 10.04
N LEU A 165 18.43 -3.23 9.61
CA LEU A 165 17.36 -3.69 8.71
C LEU A 165 17.91 -3.99 7.31
N SER A 166 18.07 -5.28 6.98
CA SER A 166 18.38 -5.78 5.64
C SER A 166 17.13 -6.01 4.78
N ARG A 167 15.95 -6.13 5.42
CA ARG A 167 14.66 -6.38 4.77
C ARG A 167 13.55 -5.57 5.43
N VAL A 168 12.69 -4.98 4.60
CA VAL A 168 11.51 -4.21 5.04
C VAL A 168 10.32 -4.74 4.25
N ASP A 169 9.38 -5.38 4.94
CA ASP A 169 8.12 -5.78 4.32
C ASP A 169 7.17 -4.56 4.35
N VAL A 170 6.89 -4.02 3.17
CA VAL A 170 6.04 -2.83 3.01
C VAL A 170 4.60 -3.27 2.78
N SER A 171 3.77 -3.19 3.82
CA SER A 171 2.32 -3.33 3.67
C SER A 171 1.72 -1.99 3.23
N PHE A 172 1.12 -1.95 2.04
CA PHE A 172 0.45 -0.75 1.54
C PHE A 172 -0.90 -0.57 2.24
N LEU A 173 -1.01 0.44 3.10
CA LEU A 173 -2.30 0.98 3.50
C LEU A 173 -2.72 2.00 2.43
N ILE A 174 -3.66 1.63 1.57
CA ILE A 174 -4.24 2.56 0.59
C ILE A 174 -5.21 3.50 1.33
N THR A 175 -4.67 4.47 2.07
CA THR A 175 -5.46 5.63 2.47
C THR A 175 -5.41 6.64 1.33
N LYS A 176 -6.48 6.68 0.53
CA LYS A 176 -6.73 7.82 -0.37
C LYS A 176 -6.76 9.08 0.49
N SER A 177 -5.72 9.89 0.38
CA SER A 177 -5.55 11.19 1.06
C SER A 177 -5.28 11.03 2.56
N SER A 178 -4.18 11.55 3.10
CA SER A 178 -3.92 12.98 3.07
C SER A 178 -2.45 13.29 2.78
N VAL A 179 -2.23 14.15 1.79
CA VAL A 179 -0.97 14.89 1.63
C VAL A 179 -0.66 15.74 2.87
N TYR A 180 -1.67 15.99 3.69
CA TYR A 180 -1.65 16.88 4.85
C TYR A 180 -1.59 16.12 6.18
N CYS A 181 -1.01 16.79 7.16
CA CYS A 181 -0.89 16.31 8.53
C CYS A 181 -2.27 16.21 9.21
N ASN A 182 -2.40 15.36 10.24
CA ASN A 182 -3.66 15.21 10.98
C ASN A 182 -4.10 16.50 11.70
N TYR A 183 -3.15 17.37 12.07
CA TYR A 183 -3.48 18.64 12.72
C TYR A 183 -4.14 19.65 11.76
N CYS A 184 -3.97 19.50 10.45
CA CYS A 184 -4.57 20.39 9.43
C CYS A 184 -6.10 20.31 9.32
N PHE A 185 -6.79 19.62 10.24
CA PHE A 185 -8.24 19.41 10.24
C PHE A 185 -8.83 19.37 11.65
N ASN A 186 -8.09 19.86 12.66
CA ASN A 186 -8.46 19.73 14.07
C ASN A 186 -9.23 20.94 14.61
N GLY A 187 -9.40 22.01 13.82
CA GLY A 187 -10.09 23.24 14.21
C GLY A 187 -9.29 24.14 15.14
N ILE A 188 -7.99 23.90 15.30
CA ILE A 188 -7.08 24.62 16.19
C ILE A 188 -5.91 25.14 15.36
N LYS A 189 -5.60 26.44 15.48
CA LYS A 189 -4.39 26.98 14.85
C LYS A 189 -3.14 26.53 15.60
N ASP A 190 -2.44 25.53 15.09
CA ASP A 190 -1.21 25.00 15.67
C ASP A 190 -0.05 24.92 14.64
N TYR A 191 1.15 24.58 15.13
CA TYR A 191 2.39 24.43 14.34
C TYR A 191 2.71 25.60 13.38
N ASP A 192 2.81 25.32 12.08
CA ASP A 192 3.20 26.24 11.02
C ASP A 192 2.00 26.75 10.19
N GLU A 193 0.78 26.59 10.70
CA GLU A 193 -0.44 27.07 10.04
C GLU A 193 -0.50 28.61 9.99
N GLU A 194 -0.97 29.15 8.85
CA GLU A 194 -1.20 30.57 8.69
C GLU A 194 -2.56 30.99 9.29
N ARG A 195 -3.58 30.12 9.16
CA ARG A 195 -4.90 30.23 9.79
C ARG A 195 -5.36 28.84 10.25
N ILE A 196 -6.46 28.77 11.00
CA ILE A 196 -7.01 27.49 11.49
C ILE A 196 -7.14 26.51 10.33
N ASP A 197 -6.46 25.36 10.42
CA ASP A 197 -6.47 24.25 9.46
C ASP A 197 -5.96 24.60 8.04
N CYS A 198 -5.16 25.66 7.86
CA CYS A 198 -4.57 26.00 6.55
C CYS A 198 -3.25 26.79 6.61
N GLY A 199 -2.46 26.70 5.54
CA GLY A 199 -1.15 27.32 5.38
C GLY A 199 0.01 26.46 5.91
N GLY A 200 1.25 26.86 5.58
CA GLY A 200 2.45 26.12 5.98
C GLY A 200 2.51 24.70 5.40
N SER A 201 2.55 23.69 6.27
CA SER A 201 2.51 22.27 5.92
C SER A 201 1.11 21.75 5.54
N CYS A 202 0.07 22.57 5.74
CA CYS A 202 -1.32 22.28 5.37
C CYS A 202 -1.68 22.83 3.98
N SER A 203 -2.93 22.62 3.53
CA SER A 203 -3.40 23.20 2.26
C SER A 203 -3.36 24.73 2.30
N GLU A 204 -3.12 25.38 1.16
CA GLU A 204 -3.13 26.85 1.07
C GLU A 204 -4.45 27.42 1.62
N CYS A 205 -4.34 28.51 2.39
CA CYS A 205 -5.51 29.18 2.92
C CYS A 205 -6.33 29.81 1.80
N ILE A 206 -7.55 29.33 1.62
CA ILE A 206 -8.53 29.98 0.73
C ILE A 206 -8.76 31.38 1.29
N THR A 207 -8.34 32.41 0.53
CA THR A 207 -8.75 33.78 0.82
C THR A 207 -10.26 33.81 0.72
N LYS A 208 -10.94 34.04 1.84
CA LYS A 208 -12.38 34.26 1.83
C LYS A 208 -12.65 35.35 0.80
N ILE A 209 -13.25 34.96 -0.32
CA ILE A 209 -13.80 35.92 -1.26
C ILE A 209 -14.92 36.57 -0.45
N GLU A 210 -14.72 37.81 -0.03
CA GLU A 210 -15.81 38.56 0.58
C GLU A 210 -16.86 38.76 -0.50
N PHE A 211 -17.88 37.91 -0.48
CA PHE A 211 -19.03 38.10 -1.34
C PHE A 211 -19.68 39.41 -0.91
N PHE A 212 -19.52 40.43 -1.75
CA PHE A 212 -20.19 41.72 -1.56
C PHE A 212 -21.68 41.43 -1.39
N ASN A 213 -22.24 41.73 -0.23
CA ASN A 213 -23.63 41.42 0.06
C ASN A 213 -24.52 42.43 -0.67
N TRP A 214 -24.89 42.13 -1.92
CA TRP A 214 -25.77 42.97 -2.76
C TRP A 214 -27.21 43.02 -2.24
N LEU A 215 -27.60 42.06 -1.40
CA LEU A 215 -28.96 41.92 -0.88
C LEU A 215 -29.50 43.19 -0.19
N PRO A 216 -28.79 43.84 0.76
CA PRO A 216 -29.23 45.10 1.36
C PRO A 216 -29.38 46.25 0.35
N PHE A 217 -28.51 46.34 -0.67
CA PHE A 217 -28.62 47.36 -1.72
C PHE A 217 -29.86 47.14 -2.60
N ILE A 218 -30.16 45.89 -2.95
CA ILE A 218 -31.35 45.53 -3.73
C ILE A 218 -32.62 45.83 -2.91
N ILE A 219 -32.66 45.43 -1.63
CA ILE A 219 -33.81 45.68 -0.75
C ILE A 219 -34.06 47.19 -0.60
N THR A 220 -33.03 47.98 -0.32
CA THR A 220 -33.17 49.44 -0.18
C THR A 220 -33.60 50.11 -1.49
N SER A 221 -33.04 49.69 -2.63
CA SER A 221 -33.46 50.14 -3.96
C SER A 221 -34.95 49.87 -4.21
N LEU A 222 -35.43 48.67 -3.89
CA LEU A 222 -36.84 48.30 -4.08
C LEU A 222 -37.78 49.15 -3.22
N TRP A 223 -37.41 49.43 -1.96
CA TRP A 223 -38.18 50.33 -1.09
C TRP A 223 -38.27 51.75 -1.65
N ILE A 224 -37.16 52.29 -2.17
CA ILE A 224 -37.14 53.62 -2.80
C ILE A 224 -38.08 53.66 -4.01
N ILE A 225 -38.00 52.65 -4.89
CA ILE A 225 -38.87 52.55 -6.07
C ILE A 225 -40.35 52.45 -5.65
N PHE A 226 -40.65 51.63 -4.65
CA PHE A 226 -42.01 51.50 -4.13
C PHE A 226 -42.55 52.82 -3.55
N SER A 227 -41.74 53.53 -2.77
CA SER A 227 -42.11 54.85 -2.24
C SER A 227 -42.35 55.87 -3.36
N LEU A 228 -41.53 55.87 -4.41
CA LEU A 228 -41.73 56.75 -5.57
C LEU A 228 -43.03 56.44 -6.31
N LEU A 229 -43.35 55.16 -6.53
CA LEU A 229 -44.61 54.73 -7.14
C LEU A 229 -45.83 55.13 -6.30
N LEU A 230 -45.76 55.00 -4.98
CA LEU A 230 -46.81 55.48 -4.07
C LEU A 230 -47.04 56.99 -4.18
N ILE A 231 -45.96 57.77 -4.25
CA ILE A 231 -46.06 59.24 -4.42
C ILE A 231 -46.74 59.57 -5.76
N VAL A 232 -46.36 58.90 -6.85
CA VAL A 232 -46.99 59.09 -8.17
C VAL A 232 -48.47 58.73 -8.13
N PHE A 233 -48.84 57.63 -7.47
CA PHE A 233 -50.23 57.22 -7.31
C PHE A 233 -51.06 58.26 -6.54
N LEU A 234 -50.55 58.74 -5.40
CA LEU A 234 -51.21 59.75 -4.57
C LEU A 234 -51.34 61.12 -5.28
N VAL A 235 -50.35 61.51 -6.08
CA VAL A 235 -50.41 62.74 -6.89
C VAL A 235 -51.37 62.58 -8.07
N GLY A 236 -51.45 61.37 -8.65
CA GLY A 236 -52.36 61.04 -9.74
C GLY A 236 -53.83 61.16 -9.35
N GLU A 237 -54.23 60.61 -8.20
CA GLU A 237 -55.63 60.71 -7.73
C GLU A 237 -56.08 62.15 -7.48
N ARG A 238 -55.17 63.02 -7.01
CA ARG A 238 -55.49 64.44 -6.79
C ARG A 238 -55.80 65.23 -8.06
N ARG A 239 -55.49 64.72 -9.25
CA ARG A 239 -55.86 65.38 -10.52
C ARG A 239 -57.24 64.98 -11.06
N ILE A 240 -57.88 63.97 -10.47
CA ILE A 240 -59.15 63.40 -10.96
C ILE A 240 -60.36 63.99 -10.21
N TYR A 241 -60.13 64.69 -9.09
CA TYR A 241 -61.13 65.46 -8.34
C TYR A 241 -60.94 66.97 -8.55
#